data_AF-A0A932B7E1-F1
#
_entry.id   AF-A0A932B7E1-F1
#
_cell.length_a   1.000
_cell.length_b   1.000
_cell.length_c   1.000
_cell.angle_alpha   90.00
_cell.angle_beta   90.00
_cell.angle_gamma   90.00
#
_symmetry.space_group_name_H-M   'P 1'
#
loop_
_entity.id
_entity.type
_entity.pdbx_description
1 polymer ?
#
loop_
_entity_poly.entity_id
_entity_poly.type
_entity_poly.pdbx_seq_one_letter_code
_entity_poly.pdbx_strand_id
1 'polypeptide(L)'
;ISMRDGGHVAASLWEQLRQTHLAPIDLQVRPRLPLPVEELDRHLQVEPPALIKGYLRCGAKILGAPAWDPDFNTADLPMLMRIGDLPARYRRHFLGA
;
A
#
# COMPACT_ATOMS: atom_id res chain seq x y z
N ILE A 1 3.92 -0.22 7.86
CA ILE A 1 2.87 -0.80 8.74
C ILE A 1 3.58 -1.53 9.87
N SER A 2 3.19 -1.35 11.13
CA SER A 2 3.88 -1.99 12.26
C SER A 2 3.86 -3.53 12.15
N MET A 3 4.98 -4.19 12.45
CA MET A 3 5.10 -5.67 12.51
C MET A 3 4.88 -6.25 13.91
N ARG A 4 4.39 -5.46 14.87
CA ARG A 4 4.19 -5.89 16.28
C ARG A 4 3.24 -7.08 16.46
N ASP A 5 2.37 -7.30 15.50
CA ASP A 5 1.41 -8.41 15.45
C ASP A 5 1.95 -9.62 14.66
N GLY A 6 3.25 -9.63 14.32
CA GLY A 6 3.83 -10.66 13.46
C GLY A 6 3.60 -10.43 11.96
N GLY A 7 2.97 -9.32 11.56
CA GLY A 7 2.73 -8.96 10.16
C GLY A 7 1.36 -9.35 9.61
N HIS A 8 0.46 -9.91 10.43
CA HIS A 8 -0.89 -10.33 10.01
C HIS A 8 -1.76 -9.17 9.48
N VAL A 9 -1.68 -8.00 10.11
CA VAL A 9 -2.34 -6.78 9.67
C VAL A 9 -1.80 -6.33 8.32
N ALA A 10 -0.48 -6.39 8.11
CA ALA A 10 0.12 -6.02 6.84
C ALA A 10 -0.26 -6.99 5.71
N ALA A 11 -0.27 -8.29 6.00
CA ALA A 11 -0.68 -9.33 5.05
C ALA A 11 -2.17 -9.21 4.67
N SER A 12 -3.04 -9.02 5.67
CA SER A 12 -4.48 -8.81 5.45
C SER A 12 -4.75 -7.53 4.67
N LEU A 13 -4.05 -6.44 4.98
CA LEU A 13 -4.20 -5.18 4.26
C LEU A 13 -3.73 -5.32 2.80
N TRP A 14 -2.64 -6.03 2.56
CA TRP A 14 -2.19 -6.34 1.20
C TRP A 14 -3.23 -7.15 0.42
N GLU A 15 -3.84 -8.19 1.02
CA GLU A 15 -4.86 -9.01 0.36
C GLU A 15 -6.09 -8.19 -0.03
N GLN A 16 -6.54 -7.27 0.82
CA GLN A 16 -7.64 -6.36 0.50
C GLN A 16 -7.27 -5.36 -0.61
N LEU A 17 -6.10 -4.71 -0.49
CA LEU A 17 -5.70 -3.65 -1.40
C LEU A 17 -5.31 -4.20 -2.78
N ARG A 18 -4.75 -5.40 -2.89
CA ARG A 18 -4.36 -5.96 -4.20
C ARG A 18 -5.55 -6.23 -5.12
N GLN A 19 -6.72 -6.48 -4.55
CA GLN A 19 -7.96 -6.71 -5.31
C GLN A 19 -8.51 -5.43 -5.94
N THR A 20 -8.20 -4.26 -5.36
CA THR A 20 -8.87 -2.99 -5.69
C THR A 20 -7.91 -1.89 -6.17
N HIS A 21 -6.64 -1.93 -5.78
CA HIS A 21 -5.67 -0.86 -5.97
C HIS A 21 -4.32 -1.32 -6.53
N LEU A 22 -4.16 -2.61 -6.90
CA LEU A 22 -2.94 -3.09 -7.54
C LEU A 22 -2.70 -2.38 -8.88
N ALA A 23 -1.46 -1.95 -9.09
CA ALA A 23 -1.05 -1.32 -10.32
C ALA A 23 -1.03 -2.32 -11.50
N PRO A 24 -1.17 -1.83 -12.74
CA PRO A 24 -0.86 -2.60 -13.95
C PRO A 24 0.53 -3.27 -13.88
N ILE A 25 0.67 -4.41 -14.54
CA ILE A 25 1.86 -5.28 -14.43
C ILE A 25 3.17 -4.58 -14.79
N ASP A 26 3.15 -3.62 -15.72
CA ASP A 26 4.28 -2.81 -16.15
C ASP A 26 4.82 -1.87 -15.06
N LEU A 27 4.00 -1.57 -14.05
CA LEU A 27 4.40 -0.75 -12.90
C LEU A 27 4.64 -1.58 -11.64
N GLN A 28 4.46 -2.89 -11.70
CA GLN A 28 4.64 -3.74 -10.52
C GLN A 28 6.12 -3.94 -10.19
N VAL A 29 6.43 -3.92 -8.91
CA VAL A 29 7.78 -4.11 -8.37
C VAL A 29 7.84 -5.36 -7.51
N ARG A 30 9.05 -5.90 -7.36
CA ARG A 30 9.33 -7.01 -6.45
C ARG A 30 10.15 -6.51 -5.26
N PRO A 31 9.70 -6.72 -4.02
CA PRO A 31 10.47 -6.34 -2.84
C PRO A 31 11.76 -7.17 -2.78
N ARG A 32 12.86 -6.55 -2.31
CA ARG A 32 14.14 -7.26 -2.08
C ARG A 32 14.06 -8.18 -0.86
N LEU A 33 13.31 -7.76 0.16
CA LEU A 33 12.99 -8.54 1.34
C LEU A 33 11.45 -8.59 1.45
N PRO A 34 10.79 -9.61 0.87
CA PRO A 34 9.33 -9.72 0.93
C PRO A 34 8.87 -10.05 2.36
N LEU A 35 7.74 -9.48 2.76
CA LEU A 35 6.95 -10.06 3.84
C LEU A 35 6.39 -11.43 3.38
N PRO A 36 6.54 -12.53 4.14
CA PRO A 36 6.01 -13.84 3.77
C PRO A 36 4.49 -13.90 3.98
N VAL A 37 3.75 -13.14 3.18
CA VAL A 37 2.28 -13.02 3.23
C VAL A 37 1.61 -14.38 3.23
N GLU A 38 2.19 -15.35 2.50
CA GLU A 38 1.60 -16.66 2.33
C GLU A 38 1.45 -17.44 3.64
N GLU A 39 2.34 -17.18 4.60
CA GLU A 39 2.44 -17.85 5.89
C GLU A 39 1.65 -17.14 7.00
N LEU A 40 1.05 -15.98 6.69
CA LEU A 40 0.36 -15.11 7.64
C LEU A 40 -1.16 -15.18 7.45
N ASP A 41 -1.90 -14.93 8.53
CA ASP A 41 -3.34 -14.64 8.42
C ASP A 41 -3.57 -13.39 7.56
N ARG A 42 -4.37 -13.57 6.51
CA ARG A 42 -4.72 -12.55 5.50
C ARG A 42 -6.20 -12.20 5.50
N HIS A 43 -6.96 -12.71 6.46
CA HIS A 43 -8.42 -12.59 6.53
C HIS A 43 -8.89 -11.65 7.63
N LEU A 44 -7.96 -11.00 8.33
CA LEU A 44 -8.32 -10.00 9.34
C LEU A 44 -9.03 -8.81 8.68
N GLN A 45 -10.10 -8.35 9.34
CA GLN A 45 -10.78 -7.12 8.96
C GLN A 45 -9.97 -5.94 9.48
N VAL A 46 -9.11 -5.41 8.61
CA VAL A 46 -8.22 -4.28 8.90
C VAL A 46 -8.60 -3.06 8.06
N GLU A 47 -8.59 -1.89 8.68
CA GLU A 47 -8.72 -0.63 7.94
C GLU A 47 -7.33 -0.11 7.55
N PRO A 48 -7.14 0.41 6.33
CA PRO A 48 -5.90 1.08 5.96
C PRO A 48 -5.61 2.26 6.91
N PRO A 49 -4.36 2.41 7.40
CA PRO A 49 -3.93 3.59 8.15
C PRO A 49 -4.26 4.89 7.41
N ALA A 50 -4.52 5.97 8.16
CA ALA A 50 -5.00 7.24 7.62
C ALA A 50 -4.15 7.79 6.46
N LEU A 51 -2.82 7.65 6.53
CA LEU A 51 -1.91 8.07 5.48
C LEU A 51 -2.12 7.28 4.18
N ILE A 52 -2.17 5.95 4.27
CA ILE A 52 -2.44 5.07 3.12
C ILE A 52 -3.81 5.39 2.53
N LYS A 53 -4.84 5.51 3.38
CA LYS A 53 -6.19 5.91 2.96
C LYS A 53 -6.20 7.25 2.22
N GLY A 54 -5.40 8.22 2.66
CA GLY A 54 -5.19 9.50 1.99
C GLY A 54 -4.63 9.34 0.57
N TYR A 55 -3.56 8.56 0.40
CA TYR A 55 -2.97 8.30 -0.90
C TYR A 55 -3.91 7.55 -1.85
N LEU A 56 -4.62 6.53 -1.36
CA LEU A 56 -5.60 5.79 -2.16
C LEU A 56 -6.73 6.73 -2.65
N ARG A 57 -7.21 7.64 -1.79
CA ARG A 57 -8.19 8.68 -2.18
C ARG A 57 -7.68 9.64 -3.24
N CYS A 58 -6.36 9.84 -3.32
CA CYS A 58 -5.70 10.65 -4.34
C CYS A 58 -5.37 9.86 -5.62
N GLY A 59 -5.77 8.58 -5.69
CA GLY A 59 -5.57 7.73 -6.87
C GLY A 59 -4.27 6.93 -6.85
N ALA A 60 -3.56 6.87 -5.72
CA ALA A 60 -2.37 6.04 -5.62
C ALA A 60 -2.69 4.55 -5.81
N LYS A 61 -1.72 3.83 -6.39
CA LYS A 61 -1.77 2.40 -6.62
C LYS A 61 -0.67 1.72 -5.84
N ILE A 62 -0.94 0.51 -5.34
CA ILE A 62 0.09 -0.34 -4.74
C ILE A 62 0.83 -1.06 -5.87
N LEU A 63 2.15 -1.16 -5.74
CA LEU A 63 3.01 -1.67 -6.81
C LEU A 63 3.40 -3.13 -6.63
N GLY A 64 3.07 -3.76 -5.52
CA GLY A 64 3.46 -5.15 -5.27
C GLY A 64 3.32 -5.51 -3.80
N ALA A 65 3.73 -6.74 -3.49
CA ALA A 65 3.69 -7.27 -2.14
C ALA A 65 4.49 -6.40 -1.15
N PRO A 66 4.13 -6.41 0.15
CA PRO A 66 4.84 -5.62 1.15
C PRO A 66 6.32 -6.01 1.25
N ALA A 67 7.19 -5.02 1.39
CA ALA A 67 8.58 -5.22 1.80
C ALA A 67 8.65 -5.26 3.33
N TRP A 68 9.38 -6.22 3.90
CA TRP A 68 9.70 -6.20 5.32
C TRP A 68 10.96 -5.34 5.54
N ASP A 69 10.85 -4.38 6.46
CA ASP A 69 11.93 -3.55 6.96
C ASP A 69 12.26 -3.98 8.40
N PRO A 70 13.38 -4.71 8.62
CA PRO A 70 13.76 -5.19 9.94
C PRO A 70 14.33 -4.07 10.82
N ASP A 71 14.86 -3.00 10.24
CA ASP A 71 15.50 -1.90 10.98
C ASP A 71 14.44 -1.05 11.71
N PHE A 72 13.27 -0.90 11.11
CA PHE A 72 12.13 -0.18 11.69
C PHE A 72 11.03 -1.11 12.23
N ASN A 73 11.16 -2.43 12.01
CA ASN A 73 10.16 -3.44 12.32
C ASN A 73 8.79 -3.10 11.68
N THR A 74 8.80 -2.85 10.37
CA THR A 74 7.63 -2.47 9.58
C THR A 74 7.50 -3.29 8.30
N ALA A 75 6.27 -3.39 7.78
CA ALA A 75 5.98 -3.82 6.43
C ALA A 75 5.53 -2.64 5.58
N ASP A 76 6.25 -2.36 4.50
CA ASP A 76 6.02 -1.20 3.65
C ASP A 76 5.39 -1.60 2.33
N LEU A 77 4.34 -0.87 1.95
CA LEU A 77 3.66 -1.06 0.68
C LEU A 77 4.27 -0.08 -0.32
N PRO A 78 4.94 -0.56 -1.39
CA PRO A 78 5.38 0.34 -2.44
C PRO A 78 4.15 0.93 -3.13
N MET A 79 4.10 2.26 -3.25
CA MET A 79 2.96 2.96 -3.84
C MET A 79 3.43 4.01 -4.85
N LEU A 80 2.64 4.20 -5.91
CA LEU A 80 2.83 5.28 -6.88
C LEU A 80 1.55 6.09 -7.02
N MET A 81 1.70 7.40 -7.06
CA MET A 81 0.61 8.33 -7.38
C MET A 81 1.04 9.17 -8.58
N ARG A 82 0.26 9.14 -9.66
CA ARG A 82 0.48 10.00 -10.82
C ARG A 82 -0.24 11.31 -10.64
N ILE A 83 0.48 12.41 -10.82
CA ILE A 83 -0.08 13.74 -10.60
C ILE A 83 -1.26 14.04 -11.54
N GLY A 84 -1.19 13.58 -12.80
CA GLY A 84 -2.27 13.75 -13.78
C GLY A 84 -3.57 13.05 -13.40
N ASP A 85 -3.49 11.97 -12.60
CA ASP A 85 -4.64 11.18 -12.18
C ASP A 85 -5.30 11.72 -10.91
N LEU A 86 -4.77 12.82 -10.33
CA LEU A 86 -5.38 13.43 -9.15
C LEU A 86 -6.85 13.78 -9.46
N PRO A 87 -7.80 13.36 -8.60
CA PRO A 87 -9.17 13.82 -8.68
C PRO A 87 -9.24 15.36 -8.72
N ALA A 88 -10.16 15.92 -9.51
CA ALA A 88 -10.29 17.36 -9.69
C ALA A 88 -10.37 18.15 -8.37
N ARG A 89 -11.01 17.58 -7.34
CA ARG A 89 -11.09 18.15 -5.99
C ARG A 89 -9.73 18.38 -5.32
N TYR A 90 -8.70 17.59 -5.67
CA TYR A 90 -7.36 17.70 -5.09
C TYR A 90 -6.39 18.46 -5.99
N ARG A 91 -6.63 18.54 -7.31
CA ARG A 91 -5.76 19.28 -8.23
C ARG A 91 -5.52 20.71 -7.79
N ARG A 92 -6.58 21.42 -7.35
CA ARG A 92 -6.49 22.83 -6.91
C ARG A 92 -5.60 23.04 -5.69
N HIS A 93 -5.42 22.02 -4.85
CA HIS A 93 -4.56 22.09 -3.65
C HIS A 93 -3.10 21.72 -3.94
N PHE A 94 -2.85 20.85 -4.92
CA PHE A 94 -1.50 20.33 -5.20
C PHE A 94 -0.81 20.98 -6.40
N LEU A 95 -1.56 21.51 -7.37
CA LEU A 95 -1.00 22.04 -8.62
C LEU A 95 -0.91 23.58 -8.67
N GLY A 96 -1.39 24.28 -7.64
CA GLY A 96 -1.65 25.72 -7.77
C GLY A 96 -2.74 25.98 -8.82
N ALA A 97 -3.24 27.21 -8.88
CA ALA A 97 -4.26 27.58 -9.87
C ALA A 97 -3.72 27.49 -11.31
#